data_AF-A0A925UZC8-F1
#
_entry.id   AF-A0A925UZC8-F1
#
_cell.length_a   1.000
_cell.length_b   1.000
_cell.length_c   1.000
_cell.angle_alpha   90.00
_cell.angle_beta   90.00
_cell.angle_gamma   90.00
#
_symmetry.space_group_name_H-M   'P 1'
#
loop_
_entity.id
_entity.type
_entity.pdbx_description
1 polymer ?
#
loop_
_entity_poly.entity_id
_entity_poly.type
_entity_poly.pdbx_seq_one_letter_code
_entity_poly.pdbx_strand_id
1 'polypeptide(L)'
;MSVQARLVFALVTAAPAACAEPSDDTDDAATSSADADTGSSSTDGSGTGSAAGSSDAVDSSTTVSDGDGLLQCIETCEVPSECCLPGTACPGAYPNNVDCRDGFCVRPHCQDDAECEALGTGMLCRPLRGVATCVLPCTDDAECAELGAHQLCRGTTDLGERHCFEHCDQAGVFCGNQSCDPDSGLCLCETDGECLSGWQCRD
;
A
#
# COMPACT_ATOMS: atom_id res chain seq x y z
N MET A 1 20.77 -4.74 46.32
CA MET A 1 19.39 -4.79 46.83
C MET A 1 18.54 -5.43 45.74
N SER A 2 18.24 -6.72 45.88
CA SER A 2 17.53 -7.50 44.86
C SER A 2 16.03 -7.47 45.14
N VAL A 3 15.24 -6.97 44.19
CA VAL A 3 13.78 -6.96 44.27
C VAL A 3 13.25 -8.10 43.40
N GLN A 4 12.69 -9.14 44.05
CA GLN A 4 11.97 -10.22 43.37
C GLN A 4 10.59 -9.72 42.93
N ALA A 5 10.37 -9.58 41.63
CA ALA A 5 9.05 -9.40 41.06
C ALA A 5 8.40 -10.78 40.86
N ARG A 6 7.33 -11.07 41.60
CA ARG A 6 6.50 -12.26 41.42
C ARG A 6 5.49 -11.99 40.31
N LEU A 7 5.66 -12.66 39.16
CA LEU A 7 4.70 -12.67 38.06
C LEU A 7 3.52 -13.59 38.43
N VAL A 8 2.30 -13.06 38.46
CA VAL A 8 1.07 -13.83 38.60
C VAL A 8 0.49 -14.03 37.20
N PHE A 9 0.55 -15.26 36.68
CA PHE A 9 -0.07 -15.65 35.42
C PHE A 9 -1.58 -15.90 35.67
N ALA A 10 -2.44 -15.02 35.16
CA ALA A 10 -3.87 -15.26 35.09
C ALA A 10 -4.19 -16.00 33.77
N LEU A 11 -4.59 -17.26 33.89
CA LEU A 11 -5.02 -18.10 32.78
C LEU A 11 -6.46 -17.73 32.41
N VAL A 12 -6.68 -17.05 31.29
CA VAL A 12 -8.02 -16.79 30.74
C VAL A 12 -8.36 -17.92 29.77
N THR A 13 -9.25 -18.82 30.18
CA THR A 13 -9.85 -19.84 29.31
C THR A 13 -11.02 -19.22 28.54
N ALA A 14 -10.83 -18.95 27.24
CA ALA A 14 -11.92 -18.59 26.34
C ALA A 14 -12.59 -19.85 25.79
N ALA A 15 -13.92 -19.95 25.94
CA ALA A 15 -14.74 -21.01 25.38
C ALA A 15 -15.04 -20.73 23.89
N PRO A 16 -15.16 -21.76 23.03
CA PRO A 16 -15.54 -21.58 21.64
C PRO A 16 -17.04 -21.24 21.51
N ALA A 17 -17.34 -20.06 20.99
CA ALA A 17 -18.68 -19.71 20.53
C ALA A 17 -18.91 -20.33 19.15
N ALA A 18 -19.80 -21.32 19.07
CA ALA A 18 -20.36 -21.80 17.82
C ALA A 18 -21.39 -20.76 17.33
N CYS A 19 -21.09 -20.08 16.22
CA CYS A 19 -22.06 -19.22 15.54
C CYS A 19 -22.66 -19.98 14.36
N ALA A 20 -23.99 -19.97 14.33
CA ALA A 20 -24.88 -20.68 13.44
C ALA A 20 -24.93 -20.06 12.03
N GLU A 21 -25.22 -20.90 11.05
CA GLU A 21 -25.52 -20.53 9.67
C GLU A 21 -26.95 -19.96 9.57
N PRO A 22 -27.16 -18.79 8.94
CA PRO A 22 -28.48 -18.41 8.44
C PRO A 22 -28.65 -18.83 6.99
N SER A 23 -29.66 -19.68 6.77
CA SER A 23 -30.22 -20.07 5.48
C SER A 23 -31.16 -19.00 4.92
N ASP A 24 -31.07 -18.85 3.59
CA ASP A 24 -32.13 -18.69 2.60
C ASP A 24 -33.04 -17.45 2.52
N ASP A 25 -33.35 -17.18 1.25
CA ASP A 25 -34.49 -16.47 0.64
C ASP A 25 -34.53 -14.94 0.74
N THR A 26 -34.35 -14.25 -0.40
CA THR A 26 -35.37 -13.29 -0.90
C THR A 26 -35.23 -13.03 -2.40
N ASP A 27 -36.38 -13.16 -3.03
CA ASP A 27 -36.89 -13.00 -4.38
C ASP A 27 -36.42 -11.85 -5.29
N ASP A 28 -36.50 -12.17 -6.58
CA ASP A 28 -36.79 -11.38 -7.78
C ASP A 28 -37.32 -9.95 -7.62
N ALA A 29 -36.72 -9.04 -8.40
CA ALA A 29 -37.44 -7.92 -9.02
C ALA A 29 -36.78 -7.52 -10.35
N ALA A 30 -37.28 -8.11 -11.44
CA ALA A 30 -37.13 -7.53 -12.77
C ALA A 30 -37.86 -6.19 -12.85
N THR A 31 -37.29 -5.16 -13.49
CA THR A 31 -38.08 -4.15 -14.21
C THR A 31 -37.23 -3.25 -15.13
N SER A 32 -37.61 -3.29 -16.41
CA SER A 32 -37.80 -2.15 -17.32
C SER A 32 -36.60 -1.50 -18.04
N SER A 33 -36.54 -1.81 -19.34
CA SER A 33 -35.99 -1.01 -20.42
C SER A 33 -36.65 0.37 -20.52
N ALA A 34 -35.86 1.39 -20.87
CA ALA A 34 -36.34 2.61 -21.53
C ALA A 34 -35.23 3.23 -22.38
N ASP A 35 -35.42 3.17 -23.69
CA ASP A 35 -34.78 4.02 -24.70
C ASP A 35 -35.26 5.49 -24.56
N ALA A 36 -34.36 6.45 -24.79
CA ALA A 36 -34.71 7.80 -25.23
C ALA A 36 -33.48 8.54 -25.82
N ASP A 37 -33.44 8.54 -27.16
CA ASP A 37 -33.22 9.66 -28.06
C ASP A 37 -32.35 10.89 -27.69
N THR A 38 -31.36 11.09 -28.57
CA THR A 38 -31.19 12.25 -29.47
C THR A 38 -31.00 13.66 -28.90
N GLY A 39 -29.79 14.19 -29.11
CA GLY A 39 -29.50 15.63 -28.99
C GLY A 39 -28.15 16.03 -29.58
N SER A 40 -28.08 16.20 -30.91
CA SER A 40 -26.98 16.92 -31.56
C SER A 40 -27.21 18.43 -31.44
N SER A 41 -26.16 19.19 -31.10
CA SER A 41 -26.00 20.60 -31.53
C SER A 41 -24.54 21.02 -31.45
N SER A 42 -24.04 21.42 -32.61
CA SER A 42 -22.71 21.96 -32.87
C SER A 42 -22.53 23.36 -32.27
N THR A 43 -21.32 23.65 -31.80
CA THR A 43 -20.79 25.02 -31.78
C THR A 43 -19.32 25.00 -32.17
N ASP A 44 -19.04 25.57 -33.34
CA ASP A 44 -17.73 25.97 -33.80
C ASP A 44 -17.14 27.05 -32.88
N GLY A 45 -15.90 26.85 -32.45
CA GLY A 45 -15.12 27.84 -31.70
C GLY A 45 -13.66 27.78 -32.14
N SER A 46 -13.33 28.54 -33.18
CA SER A 46 -11.95 28.77 -33.61
C SER A 46 -11.19 29.56 -32.53
N GLY A 47 -10.15 28.95 -31.98
CA GLY A 47 -9.20 29.58 -31.07
C GLY A 47 -7.79 29.11 -31.37
N THR A 48 -7.12 29.75 -32.34
CA THR A 48 -5.67 29.64 -32.54
C THR A 48 -4.94 30.25 -31.36
N GLY A 49 -4.18 29.42 -30.64
CA GLY A 49 -3.26 29.84 -29.58
C GLY A 49 -2.20 28.77 -29.35
N SER A 50 -1.04 28.96 -29.97
CA SER A 50 0.14 28.12 -29.86
C SER A 50 0.72 28.11 -28.44
N ALA A 51 0.90 26.93 -27.86
CA ALA A 51 2.04 26.60 -27.00
C ALA A 51 2.19 25.08 -26.98
N ALA A 52 3.21 24.57 -27.68
CA ALA A 52 3.63 23.19 -27.61
C ALA A 52 4.25 22.95 -26.22
N GLY A 53 3.48 22.34 -25.32
CA GLY A 53 4.00 21.64 -24.17
C GLY A 53 3.87 20.15 -24.46
N SER A 54 4.99 19.46 -24.70
CA SER A 54 5.04 18.01 -24.75
C SER A 54 4.58 17.48 -23.40
N SER A 55 3.36 16.96 -23.34
CA SER A 55 2.97 16.03 -22.29
C SER A 55 3.53 14.68 -22.72
N ASP A 56 4.75 14.40 -22.27
CA ASP A 56 5.28 13.05 -22.31
C ASP A 56 4.32 12.18 -21.49
N ALA A 57 3.48 11.42 -22.19
CA ALA A 57 2.77 10.31 -21.61
C ALA A 57 3.85 9.36 -21.11
N VAL A 58 4.07 9.38 -19.80
CA VAL A 58 4.89 8.38 -19.13
C VAL A 58 4.18 7.05 -19.36
N ASP A 59 4.74 6.27 -20.28
CA ASP A 59 4.39 4.87 -20.45
C ASP A 59 4.59 4.22 -19.07
N SER A 60 3.50 3.89 -18.38
CA SER A 60 3.50 3.18 -17.09
C SER A 60 3.93 1.73 -17.25
N SER A 61 4.92 1.47 -18.11
CA SER A 61 5.76 0.30 -18.02
C SER A 61 6.63 0.51 -16.78
N THR A 62 6.03 0.19 -15.63
CA THR A 62 6.75 -0.16 -14.42
C THR A 62 7.52 -1.44 -14.73
N THR A 63 8.62 -1.30 -15.48
CA THR A 63 9.76 -2.17 -15.29
C THR A 63 10.15 -1.97 -13.85
N VAL A 64 9.92 -3.00 -13.04
CA VAL A 64 10.54 -3.18 -11.72
C VAL A 64 12.00 -2.83 -11.95
N SER A 65 12.42 -1.66 -11.47
CA SER A 65 13.81 -1.26 -11.66
C SER A 65 14.64 -2.28 -10.89
N ASP A 66 15.76 -2.72 -11.46
CA ASP A 66 16.83 -3.51 -10.82
C ASP A 66 17.47 -2.72 -9.64
N GLY A 67 16.62 -2.18 -8.77
CA GLY A 67 16.89 -1.13 -7.81
C GLY A 67 17.24 -1.74 -6.47
N ASP A 68 18.54 -1.77 -6.21
CA ASP A 68 19.20 -2.07 -4.95
C ASP A 68 19.28 -3.56 -4.56
N GLY A 69 18.53 -4.44 -5.23
CA GLY A 69 18.58 -5.89 -4.98
C GLY A 69 18.07 -6.29 -3.59
N LEU A 70 17.32 -5.42 -2.92
CA LEU A 70 16.78 -5.68 -1.59
C LEU A 70 15.52 -6.54 -1.71
N LEU A 71 15.65 -7.81 -1.35
CA LEU A 71 14.55 -8.75 -1.45
C LEU A 71 13.57 -8.54 -0.29
N GLN A 72 12.28 -8.49 -0.60
CA GLN A 72 11.17 -8.41 0.33
C GLN A 72 10.26 -9.62 0.16
N CYS A 73 9.60 -10.04 1.23
CA CYS A 73 8.53 -11.00 1.10
C CYS A 73 7.32 -10.35 0.42
N ILE A 74 6.94 -10.87 -0.75
CA ILE A 74 5.77 -10.45 -1.53
C ILE A 74 4.77 -11.60 -1.58
N GLU A 75 3.50 -11.30 -1.30
CA GLU A 75 2.40 -12.25 -1.38
C GLU A 75 2.16 -12.71 -2.81
N THR A 76 1.96 -14.01 -3.01
CA THR A 76 1.56 -14.58 -4.30
C THR A 76 0.06 -14.49 -4.47
N CYS A 77 -0.39 -14.32 -5.71
CA CYS A 77 -1.81 -14.24 -6.03
C CYS A 77 -2.12 -14.86 -7.40
N GLU A 78 -3.36 -15.27 -7.58
CA GLU A 78 -3.96 -15.62 -8.87
C GLU A 78 -4.85 -14.48 -9.37
N VAL A 79 -5.48 -13.73 -8.46
CA VAL A 79 -6.38 -12.60 -8.77
C VAL A 79 -6.17 -11.43 -7.80
N PRO A 80 -6.47 -10.18 -8.21
CA PRO A 80 -6.25 -8.99 -7.36
C PRO A 80 -6.96 -9.02 -6.00
N SER A 81 -8.10 -9.71 -5.89
CA SER A 81 -8.83 -9.82 -4.63
C SER A 81 -8.13 -10.67 -3.57
N GLU A 82 -7.10 -11.44 -3.93
CA GLU A 82 -6.29 -12.19 -2.95
C GLU A 82 -5.27 -11.29 -2.25
N CYS A 83 -4.89 -10.18 -2.87
CA CYS A 83 -3.98 -9.17 -2.30
C CYS A 83 -4.66 -8.23 -1.30
N CYS A 84 -5.92 -8.53 -0.99
CA CYS A 84 -6.75 -7.71 -0.14
C CYS A 84 -6.52 -7.99 1.33
N LEU A 85 -6.40 -6.93 2.12
CA LEU A 85 -6.49 -7.07 3.56
C LEU A 85 -7.90 -7.60 3.93
N PRO A 86 -8.00 -8.55 4.88
CA PRO A 86 -9.28 -9.09 5.28
C PRO A 86 -10.19 -7.99 5.83
N GLY A 87 -11.38 -7.86 5.24
CA GLY A 87 -12.39 -6.88 5.64
C GLY A 87 -12.31 -5.53 4.91
N THR A 88 -11.45 -5.38 3.90
CA THR A 88 -11.42 -4.17 3.06
C THR A 88 -12.14 -4.38 1.73
N ALA A 89 -12.70 -3.30 1.17
CA ALA A 89 -13.30 -3.31 -0.15
C ALA A 89 -12.19 -3.05 -1.20
N CYS A 90 -11.57 -4.13 -1.69
CA CYS A 90 -10.57 -4.08 -2.76
C CYS A 90 -10.80 -5.19 -3.81
N PRO A 91 -10.34 -5.00 -5.06
CA PRO A 91 -9.66 -3.81 -5.58
C PRO A 91 -10.59 -2.59 -5.71
N GLY A 92 -10.04 -1.37 -5.56
CA GLY A 92 -10.79 -0.11 -5.57
C GLY A 92 -9.90 1.11 -5.89
N ALA A 93 -10.31 2.31 -5.50
CA ALA A 93 -9.47 3.50 -5.57
C ALA A 93 -8.35 3.47 -4.51
N TYR A 94 -7.27 4.22 -4.70
CA TYR A 94 -6.19 4.35 -3.72
C TYR A 94 -6.75 4.72 -2.32
N PRO A 95 -6.31 4.07 -1.22
CA PRO A 95 -5.20 3.12 -1.09
C PRO A 95 -5.59 1.63 -1.26
N ASN A 96 -6.74 1.34 -1.89
CA ASN A 96 -7.26 -0.02 -2.08
C ASN A 96 -7.09 -0.55 -3.52
N ASN A 97 -6.33 0.16 -4.36
CA ASN A 97 -6.04 -0.22 -5.74
C ASN A 97 -4.90 -1.26 -5.83
N VAL A 98 -5.04 -2.36 -5.11
CA VAL A 98 -4.15 -3.53 -5.21
C VAL A 98 -4.32 -4.22 -6.57
N ASP A 99 -3.27 -4.87 -7.04
CA ASP A 99 -3.29 -5.63 -8.29
C ASP A 99 -2.55 -6.97 -8.13
N CYS A 100 -2.82 -7.92 -9.03
CA CYS A 100 -2.12 -9.19 -9.12
C CYS A 100 -1.39 -9.28 -10.46
N ARG A 101 -0.07 -9.10 -10.44
CA ARG A 101 0.75 -9.06 -11.64
C ARG A 101 1.81 -10.16 -11.59
N ASP A 102 1.88 -10.95 -12.64
CA ASP A 102 2.85 -12.05 -12.78
C ASP A 102 2.83 -13.05 -11.61
N GLY A 103 1.66 -13.20 -10.97
CA GLY A 103 1.47 -14.10 -9.82
C GLY A 103 1.82 -13.49 -8.47
N PHE A 104 2.05 -12.17 -8.39
CA PHE A 104 2.42 -11.46 -7.18
C PHE A 104 1.56 -10.24 -6.91
N CYS A 105 1.31 -9.98 -5.64
CA CYS A 105 0.56 -8.83 -5.18
C CYS A 105 1.38 -7.56 -5.34
N VAL A 106 0.83 -6.62 -6.13
CA VAL A 106 1.38 -5.28 -6.29
C VAL A 106 0.74 -4.38 -5.24
N ARG A 107 1.59 -3.67 -4.49
CA ARG A 107 1.13 -2.70 -3.49
C ARG A 107 0.26 -1.61 -4.13
N PRO A 108 -0.71 -1.03 -3.39
CA PRO A 108 -1.44 0.14 -3.82
C PRO A 108 -0.49 1.26 -4.24
N HIS A 109 -0.83 1.97 -5.30
CA HIS A 109 -0.01 3.07 -5.82
C HIS A 109 -0.84 4.33 -6.04
N CYS A 110 -0.31 5.49 -5.68
CA CYS A 110 -0.96 6.76 -5.96
C CYS A 110 -0.71 7.18 -7.43
N GLN A 111 -1.66 7.91 -8.00
CA GLN A 111 -1.56 8.50 -9.34
C GLN A 111 -1.07 9.95 -9.29
N ASP A 112 -1.43 10.68 -8.23
CA ASP A 112 -1.09 12.09 -8.05
C ASP A 112 -1.07 12.50 -6.56
N ASP A 113 -0.58 13.71 -6.30
CA ASP A 113 -0.52 14.27 -4.95
C ASP A 113 -1.92 14.47 -4.34
N ALA A 114 -2.99 14.60 -5.13
CA ALA A 114 -4.34 14.81 -4.61
C ALA A 114 -4.92 13.54 -3.96
N GLU A 115 -4.59 12.36 -4.49
CA GLU A 115 -4.90 11.09 -3.81
C GLU A 115 -4.19 10.97 -2.45
N CYS A 116 -2.97 11.50 -2.33
CA CYS A 116 -2.22 11.49 -1.09
C CYS A 116 -2.73 12.51 -0.06
N GLU A 117 -3.11 13.72 -0.50
CA GLU A 117 -3.70 14.74 0.37
C GLU A 117 -5.00 14.25 1.03
N ALA A 118 -5.73 13.34 0.39
CA ALA A 118 -6.91 12.70 0.97
C ALA A 118 -6.59 11.77 2.16
N LEU A 119 -5.35 11.25 2.24
CA LEU A 119 -4.87 10.45 3.38
C LEU A 119 -4.30 11.30 4.51
N GLY A 120 -3.66 12.42 4.18
CA GLY A 120 -3.02 13.28 5.16
C GLY A 120 -2.49 14.58 4.55
N THR A 121 -2.58 15.66 5.33
CA THR A 121 -2.04 16.97 4.90
C THR A 121 -0.53 16.88 4.71
N GLY A 122 -0.05 17.33 3.54
CA GLY A 122 1.37 17.35 3.20
C GLY A 122 1.93 16.02 2.68
N MET A 123 1.11 14.98 2.52
CA MET A 123 1.54 13.76 1.84
C MET A 123 1.63 13.98 0.33
N LEU A 124 2.68 13.46 -0.29
CA LEU A 124 2.96 13.60 -1.72
C LEU A 124 3.11 12.23 -2.36
N CYS A 125 2.70 12.12 -3.62
CA CYS A 125 2.85 10.92 -4.41
C CYS A 125 4.28 10.87 -4.98
N ARG A 126 5.09 9.95 -4.46
CA ARG A 126 6.50 9.84 -4.86
C ARG A 126 6.86 8.40 -5.23
N PRO A 127 7.77 8.19 -6.18
CA PRO A 127 8.25 6.85 -6.50
C PRO A 127 9.11 6.31 -5.35
N LEU A 128 8.75 5.12 -4.87
CA LEU A 128 9.57 4.31 -3.97
C LEU A 128 9.73 2.92 -4.56
N ARG A 129 10.97 2.57 -4.90
CA ARG A 129 11.34 1.29 -5.51
C ARG A 129 10.49 1.00 -6.75
N GLY A 130 10.31 2.01 -7.59
CA GLY A 130 9.54 1.94 -8.83
C GLY A 130 8.02 2.00 -8.68
N VAL A 131 7.49 2.09 -7.45
CA VAL A 131 6.05 2.19 -7.17
C VAL A 131 5.72 3.53 -6.56
N ALA A 132 4.83 4.30 -7.22
CA ALA A 132 4.35 5.57 -6.71
C ALA A 132 3.56 5.36 -5.41
N THR A 133 4.04 5.89 -4.29
CA THR A 133 3.48 5.69 -2.95
C THR A 133 3.33 7.05 -2.26
N CYS A 134 2.27 7.22 -1.48
CA CYS A 134 2.12 8.43 -0.67
C CYS A 134 3.12 8.42 0.48
N VAL A 135 3.94 9.46 0.52
CA VAL A 135 4.94 9.66 1.58
C VAL A 135 4.75 11.02 2.22
N LEU A 136 5.17 11.16 3.47
CA LEU A 136 5.32 12.47 4.11
C LEU A 136 6.78 12.90 3.95
N PRO A 137 7.11 13.88 3.10
CA PRO A 137 8.46 14.42 3.01
C PRO A 137 8.85 15.05 4.33
N CYS A 138 10.14 15.01 4.64
CA CYS A 138 10.62 15.54 5.91
C CYS A 138 12.04 16.10 5.82
N THR A 139 12.38 16.95 6.78
CA THR A 139 13.73 17.48 6.97
C THR A 139 14.40 16.96 8.24
N ASP A 140 13.61 16.65 9.27
CA ASP A 140 14.06 16.08 10.54
C ASP A 140 13.03 15.12 11.17
N ASP A 141 13.44 14.42 12.22
CA ASP A 141 12.62 13.40 12.88
C ASP A 141 11.40 13.99 13.64
N ALA A 142 11.37 15.30 13.91
CA ALA A 142 10.25 15.91 14.63
C ALA A 142 8.99 16.00 13.76
N GLU A 143 9.15 16.20 12.45
CA GLU A 143 8.05 16.20 11.48
C GLU A 143 7.39 14.81 11.37
N CYS A 144 8.15 13.74 11.61
CA CYS A 144 7.66 12.36 11.55
C CYS A 144 6.99 11.87 12.85
N ALA A 145 7.19 12.58 13.96
CA ALA A 145 6.68 12.18 15.27
C ALA A 145 5.15 12.13 15.32
N GLU A 146 4.46 12.88 14.44
CA GLU A 146 2.99 12.88 14.34
C GLU A 146 2.44 11.59 13.71
N LEU A 147 3.25 10.85 12.93
CA LEU A 147 2.84 9.60 12.28
C LEU A 147 2.97 8.39 13.20
N GLY A 148 3.86 8.43 14.20
CA GLY A 148 4.04 7.34 15.15
C GLY A 148 5.40 7.35 15.86
N ALA A 149 5.51 6.56 16.94
CA ALA A 149 6.70 6.53 17.80
C ALA A 149 7.95 5.91 17.14
N HIS A 150 7.81 5.32 15.95
CA HIS A 150 8.88 4.61 15.24
C HIS A 150 9.18 5.21 13.87
N GLN A 151 8.53 6.34 13.55
CA GLN A 151 8.69 7.04 12.28
C GLN A 151 9.86 8.01 12.37
N LEU A 152 10.86 7.82 11.51
CA LEU A 152 12.04 8.68 11.43
C LEU A 152 12.16 9.28 10.04
N CYS A 153 12.81 10.43 9.94
CA CYS A 153 12.99 11.11 8.67
C CYS A 153 14.13 10.49 7.85
N ARG A 154 14.17 9.18 7.66
CA ARG A 154 15.36 8.50 7.11
C ARG A 154 15.11 7.79 5.80
N GLY A 155 13.86 7.54 5.45
CA GLY A 155 13.50 6.98 4.17
C GLY A 155 13.97 7.91 3.04
N THR A 156 14.36 7.33 1.91
CA THR A 156 14.73 8.07 0.69
C THR A 156 13.86 7.60 -0.46
N THR A 157 13.25 8.51 -1.20
CA THR A 157 12.48 8.20 -2.42
C THR A 157 13.43 7.94 -3.59
N ASP A 158 12.92 7.42 -4.71
CA ASP A 158 13.75 7.18 -5.91
C ASP A 158 14.28 8.50 -6.52
N LEU A 159 13.71 9.64 -6.11
CA LEU A 159 14.15 10.99 -6.48
C LEU A 159 15.23 11.56 -5.53
N GLY A 160 15.60 10.82 -4.47
CA GLY A 160 16.55 11.25 -3.46
C GLY A 160 15.95 12.15 -2.38
N GLU A 161 14.62 12.26 -2.29
CA GLU A 161 13.95 13.07 -1.26
C GLU A 161 13.80 12.28 0.04
N ARG A 162 14.05 12.93 1.19
CA ARG A 162 13.83 12.29 2.49
C ARG A 162 12.34 12.25 2.83
N HIS A 163 11.90 11.15 3.42
CA HIS A 163 10.53 10.98 3.90
C HIS A 163 10.48 10.24 5.24
N CYS A 164 9.34 10.36 5.91
CA CYS A 164 9.05 9.63 7.14
C CYS A 164 8.83 8.16 6.85
N PHE A 165 9.63 7.31 7.51
CA PHE A 165 9.63 5.86 7.31
C PHE A 165 9.87 5.15 8.66
N GLU A 166 9.20 4.01 8.86
CA GLU A 166 9.35 3.18 10.05
C GLU A 166 10.54 2.24 9.88
N HIS A 167 11.59 2.51 10.64
CA HIS A 167 12.86 1.81 10.53
C HIS A 167 12.85 0.54 11.40
N CYS A 168 13.26 -0.61 10.84
CA CYS A 168 13.24 -1.88 11.55
C CYS A 168 14.21 -1.97 12.74
N ASP A 169 15.20 -1.08 12.82
CA ASP A 169 16.14 -0.99 13.93
C ASP A 169 15.54 -0.26 15.16
N GLN A 170 14.34 0.32 15.01
CA GLN A 170 13.64 0.95 16.11
C GLN A 170 13.07 -0.07 17.09
N ALA A 171 13.19 0.23 18.38
CA ALA A 171 12.68 -0.62 19.43
C ALA A 171 11.15 -0.79 19.32
N GLY A 172 10.70 -2.03 19.10
CA GLY A 172 9.27 -2.35 18.96
C GLY A 172 8.85 -2.71 17.54
N VAL A 173 9.67 -2.39 16.53
CA VAL A 173 9.44 -2.81 15.15
C VAL A 173 9.90 -4.26 14.99
N PHE A 174 9.05 -5.11 14.40
CA PHE A 174 9.30 -6.55 14.27
C PHE A 174 9.24 -6.97 12.79
N CYS A 175 10.36 -7.48 12.27
CA CYS A 175 10.46 -7.95 10.89
C CYS A 175 9.82 -9.33 10.61
N GLY A 176 9.17 -9.94 11.60
CA GLY A 176 8.72 -11.33 11.43
C GLY A 176 9.92 -12.28 11.43
N ASN A 177 9.95 -13.15 10.42
CA ASN A 177 11.07 -14.04 10.14
C ASN A 177 12.14 -13.40 9.23
N GLN A 178 11.94 -12.15 8.81
CA GLN A 178 12.89 -11.41 7.98
C GLN A 178 13.99 -10.77 8.85
N SER A 179 15.11 -10.45 8.23
CA SER A 179 16.23 -9.76 8.88
C SER A 179 16.10 -8.25 8.70
N CYS A 180 16.38 -7.50 9.76
CA CYS A 180 16.48 -6.05 9.66
C CYS A 180 17.82 -5.66 9.04
N ASP A 181 17.79 -4.99 7.89
CA ASP A 181 18.99 -4.41 7.31
C ASP A 181 19.27 -3.05 7.96
N PRO A 182 20.40 -2.89 8.68
CA PRO A 182 20.67 -1.66 9.44
C PRO A 182 20.98 -0.45 8.53
N ASP A 183 21.38 -0.69 7.28
CA ASP A 183 21.76 0.38 6.35
C ASP A 183 20.52 1.03 5.72
N SER A 184 19.56 0.22 5.26
CA SER A 184 18.30 0.70 4.68
C SER A 184 17.17 0.89 5.70
N GLY A 185 17.24 0.23 6.85
CA GLY A 185 16.14 0.18 7.82
C GLY A 185 14.96 -0.67 7.41
N LEU A 186 15.10 -1.49 6.36
CA LEU A 186 14.04 -2.34 5.84
C LEU A 186 14.15 -3.76 6.41
N CYS A 187 13.00 -4.41 6.55
CA CYS A 187 12.95 -5.86 6.76
C CYS A 187 13.14 -6.55 5.41
N LEU A 188 14.22 -7.32 5.29
CA LEU A 188 14.61 -8.02 4.08
C LEU A 188 14.57 -9.53 4.31
N CYS A 189 14.21 -10.26 3.27
CA CYS A 189 14.40 -11.71 3.21
C CYS A 189 15.67 -12.02 2.43
N GLU A 190 16.32 -13.14 2.73
CA GLU A 190 17.38 -13.73 1.90
C GLU A 190 16.83 -14.92 1.11
N THR A 191 15.79 -15.57 1.63
CA THR A 191 15.19 -16.77 1.03
C THR A 191 13.67 -16.81 1.22
N ASP A 192 12.97 -17.57 0.36
CA ASP A 192 11.54 -17.84 0.49
C ASP A 192 11.16 -18.47 1.85
N GLY A 193 12.11 -19.14 2.52
CA GLY A 193 11.89 -19.78 3.83
C GLY A 193 11.67 -18.78 4.98
N GLU A 194 12.02 -17.52 4.79
CA GLU A 194 11.77 -16.44 5.75
C GLU A 194 10.41 -15.76 5.54
N CYS A 195 9.73 -16.10 4.44
CA CYS A 195 8.41 -15.56 4.13
C CYS A 195 7.29 -16.43 4.72
N LEU A 196 6.11 -15.82 4.89
CA LEU A 196 4.91 -16.55 5.31
C LEU A 196 4.47 -17.53 4.21
N SER A 197 3.63 -18.51 4.57
CA SER A 197 3.06 -19.41 3.55
C SER A 197 2.25 -18.61 2.53
N GLY A 198 2.54 -18.81 1.24
CA GLY A 198 1.94 -18.01 0.16
C GLY A 198 2.71 -16.73 -0.17
N TRP A 199 3.91 -16.53 0.36
CA TRP A 199 4.78 -15.38 0.09
C TRP A 199 6.13 -15.86 -0.45
N GLN A 200 6.78 -15.04 -1.29
CA GLN A 200 8.11 -15.34 -1.86
C GLN A 200 9.04 -14.15 -1.68
N CYS A 201 10.33 -14.44 -1.60
CA CYS A 201 11.39 -13.47 -1.45
C CYS A 201 11.81 -12.91 -2.82
N ARG A 202 11.52 -11.64 -3.09
CA ARG A 202 11.68 -11.00 -4.41
C ARG A 202 12.13 -9.55 -4.29
N ASP A 203 12.83 -9.07 -5.30
CA ASP A 203 13.28 -7.68 -5.44
C ASP A 203 12.14 -6.70 -5.77
#